data_AF-A0A0G1WA08-F1
#
_entry.id   AF-A0A0G1WA08-F1
#
_cell.length_a   1.000
_cell.length_b   1.000
_cell.length_c   1.000
_cell.angle_alpha   90.00
_cell.angle_beta   90.00
_cell.angle_gamma   90.00
#
_symmetry.space_group_name_H-M   'P 1'
#
loop_
_entity.id
_entity.type
_entity.pdbx_description
1 polymer ?
#
loop_
_entity_poly.entity_id
_entity_poly.type
_entity_poly.pdbx_seq_one_letter_code
_entity_poly.pdbx_strand_id
1 'polypeptide(L)' 'MRKKLKSILGWFGFHIDPEQKTAFDVVCGMELKSFSIKQASPYKGETYYFCSESCKDHFDADPKKYIG' A
#
# COMPACT_ATOMS: atom_id res chain seq x y z
N MET A 1 15.35 6.98 -21.01
CA MET A 1 15.32 8.44 -20.79
C MET A 1 13.86 8.90 -20.90
N ARG A 2 13.40 9.69 -19.92
CA ARG A 2 11.99 10.06 -19.67
C ARG A 2 11.32 10.74 -20.87
N LYS A 3 9.97 10.60 -20.92
CA LYS A 3 8.93 11.56 -21.34
C LYS A 3 7.96 10.95 -22.35
N LYS A 4 6.74 10.66 -21.90
CA LYS A 4 5.55 10.86 -22.73
C LYS A 4 4.55 11.68 -21.93
N LEU A 5 4.80 12.99 -21.99
CA LEU A 5 3.86 14.03 -21.67
C LEU A 5 2.69 13.91 -22.67
N LYS A 6 1.52 13.50 -22.21
CA LYS A 6 0.27 13.65 -22.97
C LYS A 6 -0.59 14.66 -22.25
N SER A 7 -0.41 15.91 -22.66
CA SER A 7 -1.37 17.01 -22.52
C SER A 7 -2.68 16.61 -23.18
N ILE A 8 -3.83 16.83 -22.53
CA ILE A 8 -5.02 17.48 -23.14
C ILE A 8 -5.94 18.01 -22.02
N LEU A 9 -6.35 19.29 -22.11
CA LEU A 9 -7.34 19.96 -21.26
C LEU A 9 -8.69 19.21 -21.26
N GLY A 10 -9.26 18.99 -20.07
CA GLY A 10 -10.67 18.64 -19.86
C GLY A 10 -11.20 19.39 -18.64
N TRP A 11 -12.12 20.33 -18.87
CA TRP A 11 -12.74 21.26 -17.91
C TRP A 11 -13.75 20.61 -16.93
N PHE A 12 -13.64 19.30 -16.69
CA PHE A 12 -14.34 18.58 -15.63
C PHE A 12 -13.29 17.76 -14.89
N GLY A 13 -12.73 18.34 -13.83
CA GLY A 13 -11.53 17.88 -13.12
C GLY A 13 -11.70 16.56 -12.36
N PHE A 14 -11.89 15.46 -13.08
CA PHE A 14 -11.65 14.12 -12.57
C PHE A 14 -10.19 13.76 -12.86
N HIS A 15 -9.32 13.96 -11.87
CA HIS A 15 -7.98 13.38 -11.90
C HIS A 15 -8.12 11.88 -11.73
N ILE A 16 -7.75 11.12 -12.76
CA ILE A 16 -7.64 9.66 -12.70
C ILE A 16 -6.22 9.38 -12.24
N ASP A 17 -6.03 9.06 -10.96
CA ASP A 17 -4.74 8.63 -10.41
C ASP A 17 -4.43 7.21 -10.91
N PRO A 18 -3.50 7.03 -11.88
CA PRO A 18 -3.30 5.76 -12.56
C PRO A 18 -2.42 4.77 -11.78
N GLU A 19 -2.17 5.01 -10.49
CA GLU A 19 -1.23 4.22 -9.67
C GLU A 19 -1.81 3.91 -8.27
N GLN A 20 -3.05 3.44 -8.20
CA GLN A 20 -3.58 2.88 -6.95
C GLN A 20 -2.99 1.48 -6.73
N LYS A 21 -1.87 1.39 -6.01
CA LYS A 21 -1.38 0.09 -5.49
C LYS A 21 -2.30 -0.38 -4.37
N THR A 22 -2.89 -1.54 -4.55
CA THR A 22 -3.61 -2.24 -3.48
C THR A 22 -2.63 -3.16 -2.75
N ALA A 23 -2.63 -3.09 -1.42
CA ALA A 23 -1.89 -3.99 -0.56
C ALA A 23 -2.87 -4.71 0.37
N PHE A 24 -2.49 -5.85 0.94
CA PHE A 24 -3.33 -6.56 1.90
C PHE A 24 -2.62 -6.61 3.24
N ASP A 25 -3.35 -6.29 4.31
CA ASP A 25 -2.88 -6.47 5.68
C ASP A 25 -2.91 -7.98 6.00
N VAL A 26 -1.75 -8.59 6.17
CA VAL A 26 -1.61 -10.04 6.42
C VAL A 26 -2.09 -10.48 7.82
N VAL A 27 -2.35 -9.54 8.72
CA VAL A 27 -2.85 -9.83 10.07
C VAL A 27 -4.37 -9.93 10.10
N CYS A 28 -5.06 -8.99 9.44
CA CYS A 28 -6.52 -8.93 9.46
C CYS A 28 -7.20 -9.26 8.12
N GLY A 29 -6.44 -9.36 7.03
CA GLY A 29 -6.95 -9.62 5.68
C GLY A 29 -7.58 -8.40 4.99
N MET A 30 -7.44 -7.20 5.56
CA MET A 30 -8.05 -5.99 5.02
C MET A 30 -7.32 -5.51 3.76
N GLU A 31 -8.09 -5.14 2.74
CA GLU A 31 -7.56 -4.46 1.55
C GLU A 31 -7.18 -3.01 1.90
N LEU A 32 -5.93 -2.67 1.64
CA LEU A 32 -5.35 -1.36 1.86
C LEU A 32 -5.26 -0.62 0.52
N LYS A 33 -5.82 0.58 0.49
CA LYS A 33 -5.66 1.50 -0.64
C LYS A 33 -4.42 2.37 -0.39
N SER A 34 -3.48 2.41 -1.35
CA SER A 34 -2.15 3.01 -1.21
C SER A 34 -2.11 4.39 -0.54
N PHE A 35 -3.08 5.25 -0.84
CA PHE A 35 -3.12 6.63 -0.34
C PHE A 35 -3.39 6.77 1.16
N SER A 36 -3.81 5.70 1.85
CA SER A 36 -4.18 5.75 3.27
C SER A 36 -3.23 4.96 4.17
N ILE A 37 -2.20 4.32 3.63
CA ILE A 37 -1.30 3.45 4.39
C ILE A 37 -0.25 4.28 5.12
N LYS A 38 -0.26 4.24 6.45
CA LYS A 38 0.75 4.89 7.30
C LYS A 38 1.69 3.90 7.99
N GLN A 39 1.31 2.63 8.06
CA GLN A 39 1.98 1.61 8.84
C GLN A 39 2.60 0.58 7.91
N ALA A 40 3.90 0.35 8.09
CA ALA A 40 4.66 -0.61 7.30
C ALA A 40 5.75 -1.26 8.14
N SER A 41 6.14 -2.48 7.78
CA SER A 41 7.27 -3.19 8.39
C SER A 41 8.08 -3.94 7.33
N PRO A 42 9.41 -3.74 7.27
CA PRO A 42 10.28 -4.50 6.40
C PRO A 42 10.54 -5.90 6.97
N TYR A 43 10.34 -6.94 6.18
CA TYR A 43 10.64 -8.31 6.57
C TYR A 43 11.15 -9.14 5.39
N LYS A 44 12.30 -9.80 5.55
CA LYS A 44 12.96 -10.64 4.52
C LYS A 44 13.16 -9.97 3.15
N GLY A 45 13.32 -8.65 3.12
CA GLY A 45 13.52 -7.87 1.89
C GLY A 45 12.22 -7.41 1.22
N GLU A 46 11.06 -7.74 1.78
CA GLU A 46 9.73 -7.28 1.36
C GLU A 46 9.23 -6.21 2.35
N THR A 47 8.41 -5.27 1.88
CA THR A 47 7.71 -4.31 2.77
C THR A 47 6.26 -4.72 2.92
N TYR A 48 5.86 -5.01 4.15
CA TYR A 48 4.47 -5.31 4.50
C TYR A 48 3.78 -4.06 5.01
N TYR A 49 2.48 -3.94 4.75
CA TYR A 49 1.67 -2.78 5.06
C TYR A 49 0.48 -3.17 5.93
N PHE A 50 0.08 -2.27 6.84
CA PHE A 50 -0.93 -2.57 7.86
C PHE A 50 -1.99 -1.48 7.96
N CYS A 51 -3.22 -1.87 8.29
CA CYS A 51 -4.35 -0.96 8.47
C CYS A 51 -4.21 -0.10 9.74
N SER A 52 -3.46 -0.59 10.73
CA SER A 52 -3.28 0.04 12.03
C SER A 52 -1.93 -0.31 12.63
N GLU A 53 -1.49 0.48 13.63
CA GLU A 53 -0.27 0.21 14.38
C GLU A 53 -0.37 -1.13 15.12
N SER A 54 -1.54 -1.46 15.67
CA SER A 54 -1.77 -2.76 16.32
C SER A 54 -1.55 -3.96 15.39
N CYS A 55 -1.97 -3.87 14.12
CA CYS A 55 -1.71 -4.94 13.15
C CYS A 55 -0.21 -5.04 12.80
N LYS A 56 0.47 -3.89 12.66
CA LYS A 56 1.92 -3.85 12.48
C LYS A 56 2.65 -4.51 13.65
N ASP A 57 2.27 -4.18 14.88
CA ASP A 57 2.94 -4.69 16.09
C ASP A 57 2.71 -6.20 16.27
N HIS A 58 1.51 -6.70 15.94
CA HIS A 58 1.23 -8.14 15.91
C HIS A 58 2.10 -8.86 14.88
N PHE A 59 2.26 -8.28 13.70
CA PHE A 59 3.15 -8.82 12.69
C PHE A 59 4.61 -8.79 13.16
N ASP A 60 5.09 -7.67 13.71
CA ASP A 60 6.48 -7.52 14.18
C ASP A 60 6.82 -8.50 15.31
N ALA A 61 5.85 -8.88 16.15
CA ALA A 61 6.03 -9.83 17.24
C ALA A 61 6.28 -11.27 16.73
N ASP A 62 5.58 -11.70 15.68
CA ASP A 62 5.80 -13.02 15.05
C ASP A 62 5.41 -13.02 13.57
N PRO A 63 6.30 -12.53 12.67
CA PRO A 63 5.98 -12.43 11.25
C PRO A 63 5.72 -13.81 10.63
N LYS A 64 6.42 -14.85 11.09
CA LYS A 64 6.34 -16.20 10.51
C LYS A 64 4.93 -16.80 10.63
N LYS A 65 4.14 -16.35 11.61
CA LYS A 65 2.75 -16.77 11.79
C LYS A 65 1.83 -16.32 10.65
N TYR A 66 2.14 -15.20 9.99
CA TYR A 66 1.26 -14.57 9.01
C TYR A 66 1.70 -14.79 7.56
N ILE A 67 3.00 -15.04 7.33
CA ILE A 67 3.61 -15.12 5.99
C ILE A 67 4.49 -16.37 5.82
N GLY A 68 4.12 -17.46 6.51
CA GLY A 68 4.77 -18.76 6.48
C GLY A 68 4.48 -19.55 5.21
#